data_AF-A0A821J803-F1
#
_entry.id   AF-A0A821J803-F1
#
_cell.length_a   1.000
_cell.length_b   1.000
_cell.length_c   1.000
_cell.angle_alpha   90.00
_cell.angle_beta   90.00
_cell.angle_gamma   90.00
#
_symmetry.space_group_name_H-M   'P 1'
#
loop_
_entity.id
_entity.type
_entity.pdbx_description
1 polymer ?
#
loop_
_entity_poly.entity_id
_entity_poly.type
_entity_poly.pdbx_seq_one_letter_code
_entity_poly.pdbx_strand_id
1 'polypeptide(L)'
;MGAQYSSLNELKSNEYLSRFVSEEIISVNDPFWNQFLSFRLQSPFTTAHSKLIDESCSIFLQQFEANNPKTNNYGTLIEVFIRLATAVRDECDDNIVTWQTYSALFILRCITKYFIEIDSEQNLYPYFLPQDNSGRF
;
A
#
# COMPACT_ATOMS: atom_id res chain seq x y z
N MET A 1 -16.31 19.54 9.83
CA MET A 1 -16.13 18.14 10.29
C MET A 1 -14.64 17.84 10.21
N GLY A 2 -14.03 17.52 11.36
CA GLY A 2 -12.59 17.56 11.57
C GLY A 2 -11.85 16.47 10.81
N ALA A 3 -10.96 16.86 9.91
CA ALA A 3 -9.93 15.98 9.41
C ALA A 3 -8.98 15.65 10.57
N GLN A 4 -9.09 14.45 11.14
CA GLN A 4 -8.06 13.95 12.04
C GLN A 4 -6.81 13.70 11.20
N TYR A 5 -5.81 14.55 11.39
CA TYR A 5 -4.45 14.32 10.92
C TYR A 5 -3.84 13.35 11.91
N SER A 6 -3.47 12.16 11.47
CA SER A 6 -2.81 11.25 12.38
C SER A 6 -1.34 11.57 12.51
N SER A 7 -0.93 11.81 13.75
CA SER A 7 0.49 11.92 14.07
C SER A 7 1.21 10.62 13.71
N LEU A 8 2.51 10.68 13.40
CA LEU A 8 3.33 9.49 13.17
C LEU A 8 3.25 8.47 14.34
N ASN A 9 2.91 8.95 15.54
CA ASN A 9 2.69 8.10 16.71
C ASN A 9 1.39 7.29 16.63
N GLU A 10 0.36 7.79 15.97
CA GLU A 10 -0.92 7.09 15.78
C GLU A 10 -0.86 6.01 14.71
N LEU A 11 0.14 6.03 13.80
CA LEU A 11 0.34 4.94 12.84
C LEU A 11 0.57 3.61 13.55
N LYS A 12 1.33 3.61 14.66
CA LYS A 12 1.67 2.38 15.40
C LYS A 12 0.45 1.73 16.06
N SER A 13 -0.58 2.51 16.37
CA SER A 13 -1.84 2.04 16.96
C SER A 13 -2.97 1.89 15.95
N ASN A 14 -2.69 2.04 14.65
CA ASN A 14 -3.72 2.02 13.63
C ASN A 14 -4.14 0.56 13.34
N GLU A 15 -5.40 0.25 13.68
CA GLU A 15 -6.01 -1.07 13.49
C GLU A 15 -6.10 -1.46 12.00
N TYR A 16 -6.30 -0.49 11.10
CA TYR A 16 -6.40 -0.74 9.67
C TYR A 16 -5.05 -1.10 9.07
N LEU A 17 -3.97 -0.42 9.49
CA LEU A 17 -2.61 -0.80 9.11
C LEU A 17 -2.27 -2.19 9.64
N SER A 18 -2.59 -2.48 10.90
CA SER A 18 -2.36 -3.80 11.50
C SER A 18 -3.11 -4.92 10.76
N ARG A 19 -4.36 -4.68 10.36
CA ARG A 19 -5.15 -5.62 9.56
C ARG A 19 -4.55 -5.80 8.16
N PHE A 20 -4.16 -4.72 7.50
CA PHE A 20 -3.56 -4.76 6.16
C PHE A 20 -2.28 -5.60 6.09
N VAL A 21 -1.43 -5.52 7.12
CA VAL A 21 -0.17 -6.28 7.21
C VAL A 21 -0.31 -7.64 7.87
N SER A 22 -1.51 -8.04 8.27
CA SER A 22 -1.76 -9.34 8.90
C SER A 22 -1.74 -10.49 7.88
N GLU A 23 -2.01 -11.71 8.36
CA GLU A 23 -2.19 -12.91 7.53
C GLU A 23 -3.60 -12.98 6.88
N GLU A 24 -4.45 -11.98 7.10
CA GLU A 24 -5.78 -11.90 6.52
C GLU A 24 -5.71 -11.56 5.02
N ILE A 25 -6.40 -12.35 4.19
CA ILE A 25 -6.65 -12.04 2.78
C ILE A 25 -7.81 -11.03 2.72
N ILE A 26 -7.54 -9.83 2.22
CA ILE A 26 -8.54 -8.77 2.09
C ILE A 26 -9.08 -8.82 0.65
N SER A 27 -10.40 -8.90 0.48
CA SER A 27 -11.02 -8.87 -0.85
C SER A 27 -10.99 -7.47 -1.46
N VAL A 28 -10.91 -7.36 -2.78
CA VAL A 28 -11.01 -6.07 -3.53
C VAL A 28 -12.29 -5.30 -3.19
N ASN A 29 -13.37 -6.00 -2.85
CA ASN A 29 -14.67 -5.41 -2.54
C ASN A 29 -14.93 -5.24 -1.03
N ASP A 30 -13.94 -5.52 -0.18
CA ASP A 30 -14.09 -5.38 1.27
C ASP A 30 -14.29 -3.88 1.64
N PRO A 31 -15.31 -3.54 2.46
CA PRO A 31 -15.51 -2.17 2.97
C PRO A 31 -14.30 -1.61 3.72
N PHE A 32 -13.39 -2.47 4.18
CA PHE A 32 -12.08 -2.14 4.73
C PHE A 32 -11.38 -1.03 3.96
N TRP A 33 -11.35 -1.11 2.61
CA TRP A 33 -10.62 -0.15 1.78
C TRP A 33 -11.13 1.28 1.94
N ASN A 34 -12.43 1.46 2.17
CA ASN A 34 -13.01 2.77 2.38
C ASN A 34 -12.52 3.39 3.68
N GLN A 35 -12.38 2.60 4.75
CA GLN A 35 -11.87 3.09 6.03
C GLN A 35 -10.35 3.29 5.98
N PHE A 36 -9.63 2.30 5.48
CA PHE A 36 -8.17 2.31 5.37
C PHE A 36 -7.65 3.48 4.54
N LEU A 37 -8.24 3.72 3.36
CA LEU A 37 -7.80 4.78 2.45
C LEU A 37 -8.32 6.17 2.81
N SER A 38 -9.32 6.26 3.69
CA SER A 38 -9.79 7.54 4.24
C SER A 38 -8.85 8.11 5.31
N PHE A 39 -7.91 7.30 5.79
CA PHE A 39 -6.89 7.74 6.73
C PHE A 39 -5.92 8.73 6.06
N ARG A 40 -5.70 9.88 6.71
CA ARG A 40 -4.80 10.91 6.20
C ARG A 40 -3.38 10.70 6.70
N LEU A 41 -2.58 9.99 5.91
CA LEU A 41 -1.12 10.09 6.03
C LEU A 41 -0.69 11.42 5.42
N GLN A 42 0.01 12.24 6.21
CA GLN A 42 0.63 13.44 5.66
C GLN A 42 1.74 12.99 4.72
N SER A 43 1.55 13.17 3.41
CA SER A 43 2.62 12.90 2.45
C SER A 43 3.84 13.75 2.83
N PRO A 44 5.04 13.17 2.82
CA PRO A 44 6.22 13.91 3.18
C PRO A 44 6.45 15.04 2.18
N PHE A 45 6.47 16.27 2.68
CA PHE A 45 6.80 17.46 1.90
C PHE A 45 8.32 17.71 1.85
N THR A 46 9.10 16.95 2.63
CA THR A 46 10.57 17.06 2.70
C THR A 46 11.21 15.69 2.81
N THR A 47 12.48 15.57 2.39
CA THR A 47 13.28 14.35 2.53
C THR A 47 13.41 13.87 3.97
N ALA A 48 13.44 14.80 4.94
CA ALA A 48 13.48 14.46 6.37
C ALA A 48 12.18 13.78 6.82
N HIS A 49 11.03 14.26 6.38
CA HIS A 49 9.74 13.61 6.66
C HIS A 49 9.64 12.23 6.01
N SER A 50 10.17 12.05 4.80
CA SER A 50 10.19 10.73 4.13
C SER A 50 10.95 9.70 4.95
N LYS A 51 12.14 10.06 5.47
CA LYS A 51 12.93 9.15 6.32
C LYS A 51 12.20 8.77 7.60
N LEU A 52 11.53 9.73 8.25
CA LEU A 52 10.76 9.46 9.46
C LEU A 52 9.58 8.51 9.22
N ILE A 53 8.93 8.63 8.06
CA ILE A 53 7.87 7.70 7.64
C ILE A 53 8.46 6.31 7.41
N ASP A 54 9.57 6.20 6.68
CA ASP A 54 10.24 4.93 6.42
C ASP A 54 10.63 4.21 7.72
N GLU A 55 11.24 4.94 8.67
CA GLU A 55 11.60 4.41 9.98
C GLU A 55 10.36 3.98 10.79
N SER A 56 9.30 4.80 10.79
CA SER A 56 8.07 4.52 11.55
C SER A 56 7.28 3.34 10.98
N CYS A 57 7.33 3.14 9.67
CA CYS A 57 6.63 2.07 8.97
C CYS A 57 7.44 0.78 8.82
N SER A 58 8.75 0.80 9.14
CA SER A 58 9.67 -0.33 8.92
C SER A 58 9.15 -1.67 9.46
N ILE A 59 8.63 -1.70 10.69
CA ILE A 59 8.08 -2.92 11.31
C ILE A 59 6.84 -3.43 10.54
N PHE A 60 5.94 -2.52 10.15
CA PHE A 60 4.76 -2.88 9.36
C PHE A 60 5.15 -3.42 7.99
N LEU A 61 6.15 -2.83 7.35
CA LEU A 61 6.64 -3.24 6.03
C LEU A 61 7.34 -4.61 6.08
N GLN A 62 8.13 -4.88 7.13
CA GLN A 62 8.71 -6.22 7.38
C GLN A 62 7.62 -7.28 7.59
N GLN A 63 6.61 -6.96 8.40
CA GLN A 63 5.49 -7.87 8.60
C GLN A 63 4.69 -8.09 7.31
N PHE A 64 4.46 -7.03 6.55
CA PHE A 64 3.78 -7.09 5.26
C PHE A 64 4.55 -7.96 4.26
N GLU A 65 5.87 -7.83 4.18
CA GLU A 65 6.73 -8.67 3.34
C GLU A 65 6.59 -10.16 3.67
N ALA A 66 6.64 -10.52 4.95
CA ALA A 66 6.52 -11.92 5.37
C ALA A 66 5.15 -12.53 5.03
N ASN A 67 4.08 -11.72 5.08
CA ASN A 67 2.70 -12.20 4.93
C ASN A 67 2.17 -12.10 3.49
N ASN A 68 2.61 -11.09 2.72
CA ASN A 68 2.08 -10.78 1.39
C ASN A 68 2.19 -11.92 0.35
N PRO A 69 3.23 -12.78 0.34
CA PRO A 69 3.26 -13.94 -0.54
C PRO A 69 2.07 -14.90 -0.38
N LYS A 70 1.45 -14.91 0.80
CA LYS A 70 0.26 -15.72 1.10
C LYS A 70 -1.04 -14.93 0.92
N THR A 71 -1.06 -13.67 1.35
CA THR A 71 -2.30 -12.86 1.36
C THR A 71 -2.60 -12.19 0.04
N ASN A 72 -1.57 -11.87 -0.75
CA ASN A 72 -1.64 -11.07 -1.97
C ASN A 72 -2.29 -9.69 -1.77
N ASN A 73 -2.27 -9.13 -0.56
CA ASN A 73 -2.89 -7.83 -0.26
C ASN A 73 -2.26 -6.68 -1.06
N TYR A 74 -1.00 -6.80 -1.51
CA TYR A 74 -0.38 -5.85 -2.43
C TYR A 74 -1.04 -5.85 -3.81
N GLY A 75 -1.27 -7.04 -4.39
CA GLY A 75 -1.99 -7.19 -5.65
C GLY A 75 -3.42 -6.67 -5.56
N THR A 76 -4.11 -6.99 -4.46
CA THR A 76 -5.45 -6.46 -4.18
C THR A 76 -5.45 -4.93 -4.08
N LEU A 77 -4.46 -4.32 -3.43
CA LEU A 77 -4.34 -2.86 -3.36
C LEU A 77 -4.12 -2.23 -4.74
N ILE A 78 -3.36 -2.87 -5.64
CA ILE A 78 -3.22 -2.42 -7.04
C ILE A 78 -4.58 -2.44 -7.75
N GLU A 79 -5.35 -3.51 -7.60
CA GLU A 79 -6.69 -3.60 -8.20
C GLU A 79 -7.64 -2.52 -7.66
N VAL A 80 -7.61 -2.27 -6.34
CA VAL A 80 -8.37 -1.20 -5.69
C VAL A 80 -7.95 0.17 -6.21
N PHE A 81 -6.65 0.42 -6.35
CA PHE A 81 -6.12 1.66 -6.92
C PHE A 81 -6.60 1.87 -8.36
N ILE A 82 -6.54 0.84 -9.21
CA ILE A 82 -7.01 0.93 -10.61
C ILE A 82 -8.50 1.25 -10.67
N ARG A 83 -9.32 0.63 -9.81
CA ARG A 83 -10.76 0.92 -9.70
C ARG A 83 -10.99 2.38 -9.31
N LEU A 84 -10.31 2.86 -8.28
CA LEU A 84 -10.42 4.24 -7.80
C LEU A 84 -9.96 5.26 -8.86
N ALA A 85 -8.80 5.03 -9.49
CA ALA A 85 -8.28 5.89 -10.55
C ALA A 85 -9.20 5.93 -11.78
N THR A 86 -9.85 4.80 -12.10
CA THR A 86 -10.89 4.73 -13.14
C THR A 86 -12.10 5.57 -12.76
N ALA A 87 -12.57 5.48 -11.51
CA ALA A 87 -13.66 6.30 -11.01
C ALA A 87 -13.32 7.81 -11.03
N VAL A 88 -12.11 8.22 -10.64
CA VAL A 88 -11.67 9.62 -10.75
C VAL A 88 -11.68 10.12 -12.20
N ARG A 89 -11.25 9.26 -13.14
CA ARG A 89 -11.25 9.59 -14.56
C ARG A 89 -12.67 9.79 -15.10
N ASP A 90 -13.59 8.95 -14.67
CA ASP A 90 -14.96 8.89 -15.20
C ASP A 90 -15.91 9.87 -14.45
N GLU A 91 -15.64 10.17 -13.18
CA GLU A 91 -16.41 11.04 -12.28
C GLU A 91 -15.49 12.07 -11.59
N CYS A 92 -15.31 13.22 -12.24
CA CYS A 92 -14.28 14.22 -11.88
C CYS A 92 -14.50 14.97 -10.55
N ASP A 93 -15.68 14.88 -9.92
CA ASP A 93 -16.07 15.77 -8.81
C ASP A 93 -16.14 15.10 -7.42
N ASP A 94 -15.88 13.79 -7.29
CA ASP A 94 -15.86 13.15 -5.97
C ASP A 94 -14.50 13.35 -5.26
N ASN A 95 -14.48 14.33 -4.36
CA ASN A 95 -13.34 14.62 -3.51
C ASN A 95 -12.91 13.40 -2.67
N ILE A 96 -13.84 12.54 -2.23
CA ILE A 96 -13.52 11.37 -1.42
C ILE A 96 -12.77 10.34 -2.26
N VAL A 97 -13.27 10.02 -3.45
CA VAL A 97 -12.64 9.06 -4.37
C VAL A 97 -11.26 9.57 -4.82
N THR A 98 -11.15 10.87 -5.10
CA THR A 98 -9.86 11.51 -5.41
C THR A 98 -8.85 11.33 -4.28
N TRP A 99 -9.27 11.55 -3.03
CA TRP A 99 -8.39 11.36 -1.88
C TRP A 99 -8.02 9.91 -1.62
N GLN A 100 -8.97 8.99 -1.73
CA GLN A 100 -8.68 7.56 -1.58
C GLN A 100 -7.73 7.07 -2.67
N THR A 101 -7.87 7.57 -3.90
CA THR A 101 -6.94 7.30 -5.01
C THR A 101 -5.53 7.76 -4.66
N TYR A 102 -5.40 8.97 -4.13
CA TYR A 102 -4.13 9.51 -3.67
C TYR A 102 -3.50 8.68 -2.54
N SER A 103 -4.29 8.33 -1.52
CA SER A 103 -3.84 7.48 -0.41
C SER A 103 -3.36 6.11 -0.89
N ALA A 104 -4.09 5.48 -1.81
CA ALA A 104 -3.73 4.19 -2.37
C ALA A 104 -2.40 4.27 -3.14
N LEU A 105 -2.22 5.30 -3.98
CA LEU A 105 -0.96 5.53 -4.70
C LEU A 105 0.21 5.75 -3.75
N PHE A 106 0.00 6.51 -2.67
CA PHE A 106 1.04 6.76 -1.67
C PHE A 106 1.48 5.47 -0.98
N ILE A 107 0.52 4.64 -0.54
CA ILE A 107 0.80 3.35 0.10
C ILE A 107 1.52 2.41 -0.88
N LEU A 108 1.05 2.31 -2.13
CA LEU A 108 1.71 1.52 -3.17
C LEU A 108 3.16 1.96 -3.36
N ARG A 109 3.42 3.27 -3.41
CA ARG A 109 4.78 3.81 -3.52
C ARG A 109 5.65 3.41 -2.34
N CYS A 110 5.16 3.52 -1.10
CA CYS A 110 5.90 3.13 0.10
C CYS A 110 6.29 1.65 0.09
N ILE A 111 5.34 0.78 -0.25
CA ILE A 111 5.58 -0.68 -0.31
C ILE A 111 6.53 -1.03 -1.45
N THR A 112 6.32 -0.46 -2.64
CA THR A 112 7.19 -0.71 -3.81
C THR A 112 8.62 -0.28 -3.52
N LYS A 113 8.80 0.91 -2.94
CA LYS A 113 10.11 1.42 -2.52
C LYS A 113 10.78 0.42 -1.57
N TYR A 114 10.05 -0.03 -0.55
CA TYR A 114 10.57 -0.98 0.42
C TYR A 114 10.99 -2.30 -0.25
N PHE A 115 10.14 -2.90 -1.09
CA PHE A 115 10.49 -4.13 -1.82
C PHE A 115 11.73 -4.00 -2.69
N ILE A 116 11.91 -2.84 -3.35
CA ILE A 116 13.12 -2.56 -4.14
C ILE A 116 14.36 -2.36 -3.25
N GLU A 117 14.20 -1.79 -2.06
CA GLU A 117 15.30 -1.49 -1.14
C GLU A 117 15.76 -2.71 -0.33
N ILE A 118 14.87 -3.65 0.00
CA ILE A 118 15.24 -4.85 0.79
C ILE A 118 15.85 -5.95 -0.05
N ASP A 119 15.42 -6.07 -1.31
CA ASP A 119 15.83 -7.20 -2.12
C ASP A 119 17.09 -6.81 -2.88
N SER A 120 18.14 -7.60 -2.71
CA SER A 120 19.36 -7.37 -3.49
C SER A 120 19.02 -7.50 -4.97
N GLU A 121 19.66 -6.72 -5.84
CA GLU A 121 19.42 -6.85 -7.29
C GLU A 121 19.63 -8.30 -7.78
N GLN A 122 20.49 -9.07 -7.09
CA GLN A 122 20.74 -10.49 -7.38
C GLN A 122 19.50 -11.39 -7.17
N ASN A 123 18.62 -11.04 -6.24
CA ASN A 123 17.38 -11.76 -5.97
C ASN A 123 16.21 -11.24 -6.82
N LEU A 124 16.25 -9.96 -7.23
CA LEU A 124 15.28 -9.37 -8.15
C LEU A 124 15.46 -9.89 -9.58
N TYR A 125 16.71 -10.01 -10.04
CA TYR A 125 17.05 -10.39 -11.41
C TYR A 125 16.36 -11.69 -11.90
N PRO A 126 16.29 -12.78 -11.12
CA PRO A 126 15.56 -13.99 -11.49
C PRO A 126 14.08 -13.81 -11.85
N TYR A 127 13.39 -12.82 -11.27
CA TYR A 127 11.98 -12.55 -11.60
C TYR A 127 11.79 -11.99 -13.01
N PHE A 128 12.84 -11.42 -13.61
CA PHE A 128 12.83 -10.84 -14.96
C PHE A 128 13.46 -11.75 -16.01
N LEU A 129 14.03 -12.89 -15.60
CA LEU A 129 14.49 -13.89 -16.53
C LEU A 129 13.28 -14.56 -17.22
N PRO A 130 13.39 -14.90 -18.51
CA PRO A 130 12.37 -15.68 -19.18
C PRO A 130 12.09 -16.95 -18.38
N GLN A 131 10.88 -17.08 -17.84
CA GLN A 131 10.42 -18.31 -17.22
C GLN A 131 10.30 -19.33 -18.36
N ASP A 132 11.03 -20.44 -18.26
CA ASP A 132 10.90 -21.54 -19.20
C ASP A 132 9.49 -22.11 -19.04
N ASN A 133 8.58 -21.74 -19.94
CA ASN A 133 7.16 -22.12 -19.93
C ASN A 133 6.97 -23.60 -20.31
N SER A 134 7.81 -24.50 -19.79
CA SER A 134 7.80 -25.93 -20.09
C SER A 134 6.92 -26.75 -19.12
N GLY A 135 5.94 -26.15 -18.45
CA GLY A 135 5.12 -26.91 -17.49
C GLY A 135 3.84 -26.32 -16.90
N ARG A 136 3.18 -25.32 -17.51
CA ARG A 136 1.82 -24.91 -17.08
C ARG A 136 0.85 -24.93 -18.26
N PHE A 137 0.15 -26.05 -18.40
CA PHE A 137 -1.15 -26.16 -19.07
C PHE A 137 -2.25 -25.80 -18.09
#